data_AF-A0A967RHC0-F1
#
_entry.id   AF-A0A967RHC0-F1
#
_cell.length_a   1.000
_cell.length_b   1.000
_cell.length_c   1.000
_cell.angle_alpha   90.00
_cell.angle_beta   90.00
_cell.angle_gamma   90.00
#
_symmetry.space_group_name_H-M   'P 1'
#
loop_
_entity.id
_entity.type
_entity.pdbx_description
1 polymer ?
#
loop_
_entity_poly.entity_id
_entity_poly.type
_entity_poly.pdbx_seq_one_letter_code
_entity_poly.pdbx_strand_id
1 'polypeptide(L)'
;MKRRKFLKIAGSAITISPWLKQLVIAADDSAAGAGVLDDSTNPDIRSLFESSSEEALALTEAVFRKCILEKIMQPTPPLKNTWIVPGGPYYKGQWIWDTMFVVDLLSILPGKKKMIRDIFQNYWDFQDRWNAKMPDYAQDMITVAIKTEPQEVRQFSQIPIL
;
A
#
# COMPACT_ATOMS: atom_id res chain seq x y z
N MET A 1 -19.62 17.83 18.07
CA MET A 1 -18.34 18.37 17.54
C MET A 1 -18.13 17.84 16.12
N LYS A 2 -18.24 18.70 15.10
CA LYS A 2 -18.26 18.31 13.67
C LYS A 2 -16.88 18.54 13.01
N ARG A 3 -16.17 17.47 12.63
CA ARG A 3 -14.85 17.50 11.94
C ARG A 3 -14.97 17.42 10.40
N ARG A 4 -15.70 18.34 9.76
CA ARG A 4 -15.72 18.41 8.29
C ARG A 4 -15.77 19.87 7.83
N LYS A 5 -14.61 20.53 7.80
CA LYS A 5 -14.46 21.88 7.22
C LYS A 5 -13.02 22.20 6.80
N PHE A 6 -12.31 21.22 6.22
CA PHE A 6 -11.07 21.47 5.49
C PHE A 6 -11.24 20.89 4.10
N LEU A 7 -11.57 21.77 3.15
CA LEU A 7 -11.42 21.67 1.69
C LEU A 7 -12.42 22.66 1.03
N LYS A 8 -12.11 23.95 1.20
CA LYS A 8 -12.53 25.02 0.30
C LYS A 8 -11.31 25.91 0.13
N ILE A 9 -11.11 26.43 -1.09
CA ILE A 9 -9.97 27.19 -1.63
C ILE A 9 -9.00 26.24 -2.37
N ALA A 10 -8.70 26.36 -3.68
CA ALA A 10 -9.03 27.36 -4.68
C ALA A 10 -9.14 26.70 -6.06
N GLY A 11 -10.10 27.17 -6.87
CA GLY A 11 -10.06 26.96 -8.31
C GLY A 11 -8.92 27.78 -8.91
N SER A 12 -8.05 27.10 -9.66
CA SER A 12 -7.16 27.69 -10.66
C SER A 12 -6.83 26.57 -11.65
N ALA A 13 -6.91 26.90 -12.93
CA ALA A 13 -6.82 25.97 -14.05
C ALA A 13 -5.63 25.00 -13.91
N ILE A 14 -5.93 23.70 -13.83
CA ILE A 14 -4.91 22.66 -13.92
C ILE A 14 -4.59 22.49 -15.40
N THR A 15 -3.55 23.16 -15.86
CA THR A 15 -2.84 22.74 -17.06
C THR A 15 -2.27 21.35 -16.79
N ILE A 16 -2.75 20.36 -17.55
CA ILE A 16 -2.33 18.97 -17.44
C ILE A 16 -0.83 18.92 -17.74
N SER A 17 -0.02 18.58 -16.73
CA SER A 17 1.42 18.38 -16.87
C SER A 17 1.71 17.25 -17.89
N PRO A 18 2.67 17.41 -18.80
CA PRO A 18 3.04 16.38 -19.80
C PRO A 18 3.39 15.01 -19.20
N TRP A 19 3.75 14.96 -17.91
CA TRP A 19 4.07 13.72 -17.20
C TRP A 19 2.88 12.75 -17.09
N LEU A 20 1.64 13.25 -16.97
CA LEU A 20 0.44 12.40 -16.91
C LEU A 20 0.15 11.69 -18.24
N LYS A 21 0.59 12.24 -19.38
CA LYS A 21 0.50 11.55 -20.68
C LYS A 21 1.49 10.38 -20.79
N GLN A 22 2.59 10.42 -20.05
CA GLN A 22 3.59 9.36 -20.07
C GLN A 22 3.14 8.10 -19.31
N LEU A 23 2.26 8.25 -18.31
CA LEU A 23 1.64 7.12 -17.60
C LEU A 23 0.70 6.28 -18.49
N VAL A 24 0.16 6.86 -19.57
CA VAL A 24 -0.72 6.15 -20.51
C VAL A 24 0.08 5.30 -21.52
N ILE A 25 1.35 5.64 -21.77
CA ILE A 25 2.16 5.00 -22.83
C ILE A 25 3.09 3.91 -22.27
N ALA A 26 3.41 3.92 -20.97
CA ALA A 26 4.34 2.96 -20.35
C ALA A 26 3.68 1.74 -19.69
N ALA A 27 2.41 1.45 -20.03
CA ALA A 27 1.60 0.40 -19.39
C ALA A 27 1.59 -0.94 -20.14
N ASP A 28 2.33 -1.06 -21.25
CA ASP A 28 2.59 -2.33 -21.91
C ASP A 28 3.98 -2.85 -21.48
N ASP A 29 4.04 -4.14 -21.17
CA ASP A 29 5.21 -4.93 -20.78
C ASP A 29 5.64 -4.88 -19.30
N SER A 30 4.82 -5.49 -18.45
CA SER A 30 5.34 -6.39 -17.40
C SER A 30 4.24 -7.33 -16.91
N ALA A 31 4.28 -8.57 -17.40
CA ALA A 31 3.38 -9.64 -17.01
C ALA A 31 3.45 -9.92 -15.50
N ALA A 32 2.37 -9.60 -14.79
CA ALA A 32 2.14 -10.07 -13.43
C ALA A 32 1.47 -11.45 -13.49
N GLY A 33 2.15 -12.45 -12.93
CA GLY A 33 1.69 -13.83 -12.86
C GLY A 33 0.34 -13.96 -12.14
N ALA A 34 -0.51 -14.83 -12.71
CA ALA A 34 -1.82 -15.19 -12.21
C ALA A 34 -1.75 -15.67 -10.75
N GLY A 35 -2.39 -14.93 -9.83
CA GLY A 35 -2.47 -15.26 -8.42
C GLY A 35 -3.92 -15.25 -7.94
N VAL A 36 -4.44 -16.45 -7.71
CA VAL A 36 -5.71 -16.85 -7.06
C VAL A 36 -6.61 -15.69 -6.60
N LEU A 37 -7.61 -15.48 -7.43
CA LEU A 37 -8.72 -14.57 -7.24
C LEU A 37 -9.78 -15.24 -6.34
N ASP A 38 -9.86 -14.79 -5.09
CA ASP A 38 -11.07 -14.94 -4.28
C ASP A 38 -12.23 -14.23 -4.99
N ASP A 39 -13.43 -14.81 -4.98
CA ASP A 39 -14.62 -14.48 -5.81
C ASP A 39 -15.20 -13.05 -5.55
N SER A 40 -14.46 -12.20 -4.84
CA SER A 40 -14.68 -10.77 -4.59
C SER A 40 -13.92 -9.86 -5.58
N THR A 41 -13.50 -10.41 -6.73
CA THR A 41 -12.40 -9.94 -7.59
C THR A 41 -12.47 -8.52 -8.12
N ASN A 42 -13.63 -7.89 -8.04
CA ASN A 42 -13.79 -6.53 -8.49
C ASN A 42 -14.72 -5.76 -7.54
N PRO A 43 -14.21 -5.28 -6.38
CA PRO A 43 -15.03 -4.43 -5.53
C PRO A 43 -15.55 -3.26 -6.37
N ASP A 44 -16.83 -2.94 -6.24
CA ASP A 44 -17.41 -1.74 -6.85
C ASP A 44 -16.85 -0.52 -6.12
N ILE A 45 -15.62 -0.13 -6.47
CA ILE A 45 -14.91 1.01 -5.91
C ILE A 45 -15.73 2.27 -6.11
N ARG A 46 -16.39 2.39 -7.26
CA ARG A 46 -17.13 3.59 -7.64
C ARG A 46 -18.31 3.84 -6.70
N SER A 47 -18.99 2.78 -6.25
CA SER A 47 -20.08 2.90 -5.26
C SER A 47 -19.64 3.48 -3.91
N LEU A 48 -18.34 3.53 -3.62
CA LEU A 48 -17.80 4.05 -2.35
C LEU A 48 -17.59 5.57 -2.36
N PHE A 49 -17.70 6.23 -3.52
CA PHE A 49 -17.38 7.65 -3.69
C PHE A 49 -18.52 8.41 -4.38
N GLU A 50 -18.66 9.69 -4.03
CA GLU A 50 -19.63 10.62 -4.63
C GLU A 50 -18.89 11.86 -5.13
N SER A 51 -19.18 12.28 -6.37
CA SER A 51 -18.64 13.50 -6.97
C SER A 51 -19.53 13.93 -8.14
N SER A 52 -19.62 15.24 -8.37
CA SER A 52 -20.26 15.81 -9.57
C SER A 52 -19.36 15.79 -10.81
N SER A 53 -18.09 15.40 -10.66
CA SER A 53 -17.11 15.30 -11.75
C SER A 53 -16.86 13.83 -12.09
N GLU A 54 -17.20 13.45 -13.32
CA GLU A 54 -16.95 12.12 -13.88
C GLU A 54 -15.44 11.80 -13.92
N GLU A 55 -14.62 12.77 -14.33
CA GLU A 55 -13.17 12.62 -14.39
C GLU A 55 -12.57 12.31 -13.01
N ALA A 56 -13.07 12.94 -11.94
CA ALA A 56 -12.61 12.69 -10.59
C ALA A 56 -12.97 11.27 -10.12
N LEU A 57 -14.16 10.75 -10.47
CA LEU A 57 -14.56 9.38 -10.13
C LEU A 57 -13.72 8.35 -10.90
N ALA A 58 -13.54 8.56 -12.20
CA ALA A 58 -12.71 7.71 -13.04
C ALA A 58 -11.25 7.67 -12.54
N LEU A 59 -10.68 8.82 -12.17
CA LEU A 59 -9.34 8.90 -11.58
C LEU A 59 -9.28 8.16 -10.24
N THR A 60 -10.27 8.33 -9.37
CA THR A 60 -10.33 7.65 -8.06
C THR A 60 -10.35 6.14 -8.23
N GLU A 61 -11.18 5.63 -9.14
CA GLU A 61 -11.23 4.21 -9.45
C GLU A 61 -9.89 3.70 -9.99
N ALA A 62 -9.28 4.42 -10.94
CA ALA A 62 -7.98 4.07 -11.50
C ALA A 62 -6.88 4.02 -10.42
N VAL A 63 -6.86 4.99 -9.50
CA VAL A 63 -5.92 5.03 -8.36
C VAL A 63 -6.13 3.84 -7.44
N PHE A 64 -7.37 3.50 -7.08
CA PHE A 64 -7.66 2.33 -6.26
C PHE A 64 -7.15 1.04 -6.91
N ARG A 65 -7.40 0.86 -8.21
CA ARG A 65 -6.95 -0.32 -8.94
C ARG A 65 -5.42 -0.41 -8.97
N LYS A 66 -4.76 0.65 -9.47
CA LYS A 66 -3.32 0.65 -9.74
C LYS A 66 -2.44 0.80 -8.51
N CYS A 67 -2.87 1.62 -7.54
CA CYS A 67 -2.04 2.02 -6.41
C CYS A 67 -2.38 1.27 -5.12
N ILE A 68 -3.54 0.60 -5.04
CA ILE A 68 -3.98 -0.10 -3.82
C ILE A 68 -4.12 -1.60 -4.10
N LEU A 69 -4.99 -1.99 -5.03
CA LEU A 69 -5.28 -3.41 -5.28
C LEU A 69 -4.13 -4.15 -5.95
N GLU A 70 -3.52 -3.56 -6.98
CA GLU A 70 -2.34 -4.14 -7.67
C GLU A 70 -1.07 -4.14 -6.80
N LYS A 71 -1.09 -3.50 -5.63
CA LYS A 71 0.02 -3.55 -4.68
C LYS A 71 -0.05 -4.73 -3.73
N ILE A 72 -1.16 -5.45 -3.72
CA ILE A 72 -1.35 -6.64 -2.89
C ILE A 72 -0.61 -7.82 -3.52
N MET A 73 0.37 -8.34 -2.81
CA MET A 73 1.21 -9.43 -3.25
C MET A 73 0.90 -10.71 -2.47
N GLN A 74 1.00 -11.84 -3.16
CA GLN A 74 0.92 -13.16 -2.54
C GLN A 74 2.10 -13.40 -1.59
N PRO A 75 1.93 -14.25 -0.56
CA PRO A 75 3.03 -14.69 0.30
C PRO A 75 4.28 -15.03 -0.51
N THR A 76 5.41 -14.42 -0.15
CA THR A 76 6.70 -14.62 -0.83
C THR A 76 7.81 -14.56 0.22
N PRO A 77 8.66 -15.58 0.36
CA PRO A 77 9.74 -15.56 1.35
C PRO A 77 10.55 -14.25 1.32
N PRO A 78 10.83 -13.64 2.49
CA PRO A 78 10.62 -14.15 3.85
C PRO A 78 9.22 -13.88 4.44
N LEU A 79 8.30 -13.28 3.70
CA LEU A 79 6.96 -12.89 4.13
C LEU A 79 6.00 -14.09 3.96
N LYS A 80 5.44 -14.59 5.06
CA LYS A 80 4.57 -15.78 5.08
C LYS A 80 3.12 -15.46 4.73
N ASN A 81 2.74 -14.20 4.81
CA ASN A 81 1.39 -13.72 4.61
C ASN A 81 1.33 -12.75 3.42
N THR A 82 0.12 -12.45 2.95
CA THR A 82 -0.13 -11.36 1.98
C THR A 82 0.60 -10.09 2.41
N TRP A 83 1.20 -9.37 1.47
CA TRP A 83 1.99 -8.17 1.76
C TRP A 83 1.74 -7.08 0.72
N ILE A 84 2.16 -5.86 1.03
CA ILE A 84 2.04 -4.70 0.13
C ILE A 84 3.41 -4.37 -0.44
N VAL A 85 3.53 -4.37 -1.77
CA VAL A 85 4.75 -3.90 -2.45
C VAL A 85 4.78 -2.36 -2.47
N PRO A 86 5.93 -1.73 -2.16
CA PRO A 86 6.05 -0.28 -2.14
C PRO A 86 5.95 0.31 -3.54
N GLY A 87 5.89 1.65 -3.57
CA GLY A 87 6.05 2.40 -4.81
C GLY A 87 7.41 2.20 -5.48
N GLY A 88 7.42 2.23 -6.82
CA GLY A 88 8.64 2.17 -7.63
C GLY A 88 9.10 0.75 -7.98
N PRO A 89 9.89 0.58 -9.06
CA PRO A 89 10.25 -0.73 -9.60
C PRO A 89 11.45 -1.39 -8.88
N TYR A 90 12.18 -0.65 -8.05
CA TYR A 90 13.50 -1.06 -7.56
C TYR A 90 13.50 -1.71 -6.17
N TYR A 91 12.38 -1.65 -5.44
CA TYR A 91 12.34 -2.10 -4.05
C TYR A 91 11.41 -3.30 -3.88
N LYS A 92 12.01 -4.46 -3.57
CA LYS A 92 11.26 -5.68 -3.22
C LYS A 92 11.26 -5.88 -1.70
N GLY A 93 10.08 -5.73 -1.10
CA GLY A 93 9.89 -5.85 0.34
C GLY A 93 8.63 -5.16 0.83
N GLN A 94 8.31 -5.29 2.11
CA GLN A 94 7.15 -4.64 2.71
C GLN A 94 7.59 -3.43 3.54
N TRP A 95 7.04 -2.25 3.26
CA TRP A 95 7.41 -0.99 3.89
C TRP A 95 6.28 -0.49 4.76
N ILE A 96 6.57 -0.13 6.02
CA ILE A 96 5.53 0.22 6.98
C ILE A 96 4.75 1.47 6.55
N TRP A 97 5.44 2.47 6.00
CA TRP A 97 4.81 3.70 5.52
C TRP A 97 3.85 3.47 4.35
N ASP A 98 4.32 2.78 3.30
CA ASP A 98 3.48 2.40 2.16
C ASP A 98 2.30 1.54 2.61
N THR A 99 2.53 0.59 3.51
CA THR A 99 1.47 -0.25 4.07
C THR A 99 0.42 0.59 4.79
N MET A 100 0.81 1.57 5.61
CA MET A 100 -0.14 2.44 6.31
C MET A 100 -1.03 3.25 5.36
N PHE A 101 -0.48 3.76 4.24
CA PHE A 101 -1.28 4.47 3.24
C PHE A 101 -2.28 3.55 2.52
N VAL A 102 -1.84 2.33 2.18
CA VAL A 102 -2.67 1.36 1.46
C VAL A 102 -3.75 0.78 2.38
N VAL A 103 -3.44 0.49 3.64
CA VAL A 103 -4.37 -0.13 4.60
C VAL A 103 -5.57 0.77 4.89
N ASP A 104 -5.38 2.08 5.03
CA ASP A 104 -6.51 3.00 5.27
C ASP A 104 -7.56 2.89 4.16
N LEU A 105 -7.11 2.82 2.90
CA LEU A 105 -7.96 2.64 1.73
C LEU A 105 -8.47 1.19 1.56
N LEU A 106 -7.72 0.18 1.99
CA LEU A 106 -8.23 -1.19 2.04
C LEU A 106 -9.32 -1.35 3.11
N SER A 107 -9.27 -0.58 4.19
CA SER A 107 -10.20 -0.70 5.32
C SER A 107 -11.63 -0.33 4.97
N ILE A 108 -11.83 0.51 3.96
CA ILE A 108 -13.16 0.88 3.46
C ILE A 108 -13.76 -0.18 2.54
N LEU A 109 -12.95 -1.13 2.04
CA LEU A 109 -13.43 -2.22 1.18
C LEU A 109 -14.05 -3.33 2.03
N PRO A 110 -15.20 -3.90 1.61
CA PRO A 110 -15.82 -5.00 2.32
C PRO A 110 -14.92 -6.25 2.32
N GLY A 111 -14.94 -7.00 3.44
CA GLY A 111 -14.26 -8.29 3.55
C GLY A 111 -12.73 -8.24 3.72
N LYS A 112 -12.09 -7.07 3.83
CA LYS A 112 -10.61 -6.98 3.88
C LYS A 112 -9.98 -7.15 5.26
N LYS A 113 -10.78 -7.34 6.32
CA LYS A 113 -10.27 -7.46 7.71
C LYS A 113 -9.21 -8.55 7.88
N LYS A 114 -9.42 -9.75 7.31
CA LYS A 114 -8.43 -10.84 7.39
C LYS A 114 -7.14 -10.48 6.67
N MET A 115 -7.25 -10.00 5.44
CA MET A 115 -6.10 -9.57 4.63
C MET A 115 -5.27 -8.50 5.34
N ILE A 116 -5.91 -7.49 5.93
CA ILE A 116 -5.20 -6.45 6.70
C ILE A 116 -4.47 -7.07 7.89
N ARG A 117 -5.09 -8.01 8.63
CA ARG A 117 -4.43 -8.72 9.72
C ARG A 117 -3.20 -9.51 9.22
N ASP A 118 -3.35 -10.23 8.12
CA ASP A 118 -2.29 -11.02 7.50
C ASP A 118 -1.09 -10.13 7.09
N ILE A 119 -1.36 -8.96 6.49
CA ILE A 119 -0.35 -7.94 6.14
C ILE A 119 0.42 -7.47 7.38
N PHE A 120 -0.26 -7.21 8.49
CA PHE A 120 0.41 -6.79 9.71
C PHE A 120 1.14 -7.94 10.40
N GLN A 121 0.65 -9.18 10.33
CA GLN A 121 1.31 -10.34 10.92
C GLN A 121 2.76 -10.49 10.45
N ASN A 122 3.07 -10.11 9.21
CA ASN A 122 4.45 -10.10 8.72
C ASN A 122 5.41 -9.20 9.53
N TYR A 123 4.93 -8.09 10.11
CA TYR A 123 5.74 -7.24 10.98
C TYR A 123 5.97 -7.89 12.35
N TRP A 124 4.99 -8.58 12.91
CA TRP A 124 5.14 -9.33 14.16
C TRP A 124 6.09 -10.52 13.96
N ASP A 125 5.92 -11.29 12.88
CA ASP A 125 6.83 -12.38 12.49
C ASP A 125 8.27 -11.87 12.23
N PHE A 126 8.41 -10.62 11.81
CA PHE A 126 9.72 -9.96 11.73
C PHE A 126 10.26 -9.61 13.12
N GLN A 127 9.43 -9.06 14.01
CA GLN A 127 9.84 -8.69 15.37
C GLN A 127 10.39 -9.87 16.16
N ASP A 128 9.74 -11.03 16.10
CA ASP A 128 10.23 -12.24 16.79
C ASP A 128 11.67 -12.60 16.34
N ARG A 129 11.94 -12.52 15.03
CA ARG A 129 13.27 -12.79 14.46
C ARG A 129 14.28 -11.68 14.75
N TRP A 130 13.81 -10.45 14.87
CA TRP A 130 14.60 -9.27 15.17
C TRP A 130 15.07 -9.31 16.62
N ASN A 131 14.15 -9.48 17.56
CA ASN A 131 14.42 -9.51 18.99
C ASN A 131 15.40 -10.62 19.37
N ALA A 132 15.29 -11.80 18.72
CA ALA A 132 16.22 -12.91 18.94
C ALA A 132 17.68 -12.61 18.56
N LYS A 133 17.95 -11.54 17.80
CA LYS A 133 19.28 -11.23 17.26
C LYS A 133 19.83 -9.87 17.71
N MET A 134 18.99 -9.00 18.27
CA MET A 134 19.37 -7.63 18.61
C MET A 134 19.65 -7.43 20.10
N PRO A 135 20.52 -6.46 20.43
CA PRO A 135 20.70 -6.05 21.81
C PRO A 135 19.40 -5.46 22.38
N ASP A 136 19.21 -5.54 23.70
CA ASP A 136 18.00 -5.13 24.41
C ASP A 136 17.49 -3.74 24.04
N TYR A 137 18.39 -2.76 23.85
CA TYR A 137 18.02 -1.39 23.49
C TYR A 137 17.36 -1.26 22.11
N ALA A 138 17.52 -2.26 21.25
CA ALA A 138 17.01 -2.29 19.88
C ALA A 138 15.86 -3.28 19.70
N GLN A 139 15.50 -4.06 20.72
CA GLN A 139 14.34 -4.94 20.67
C GLN A 139 13.06 -4.12 20.53
N ASP A 140 12.04 -4.71 19.91
CA ASP A 140 10.71 -4.13 19.65
C ASP A 140 10.70 -2.89 18.73
N MET A 141 11.85 -2.49 18.18
CA MET A 141 11.92 -1.45 17.16
C MET A 141 11.32 -1.92 15.84
N ILE A 142 10.40 -1.14 15.26
CA ILE A 142 9.75 -1.48 13.99
C ILE A 142 10.67 -1.09 12.82
N THR A 143 11.02 -2.06 11.99
CA THR A 143 11.80 -1.81 10.77
C THR A 143 11.00 -0.95 9.78
N VAL A 144 11.66 0.00 9.09
CA VAL A 144 11.03 0.74 7.98
C VAL A 144 10.63 -0.23 6.88
N ALA A 145 11.51 -1.19 6.58
CA ALA A 145 11.42 -2.06 5.43
C ALA A 145 11.79 -3.50 5.80
N ILE A 146 10.97 -4.45 5.36
CA ILE A 146 11.27 -5.87 5.34
C ILE A 146 11.66 -6.21 3.91
N LYS A 147 12.95 -6.28 3.59
CA LYS A 147 13.44 -6.53 2.24
C LYS A 147 13.56 -8.03 1.96
N THR A 148 13.43 -8.41 0.69
CA THR A 148 13.60 -9.80 0.24
C THR A 148 15.07 -10.18 0.04
N GLU A 149 15.99 -9.21 0.09
CA GLU A 149 17.43 -9.40 -0.08
C GLU A 149 18.23 -8.68 1.04
N PRO A 150 19.47 -9.13 1.35
CA PRO A 150 20.30 -8.52 2.39
C PRO A 150 20.69 -7.06 2.10
N GLN A 151 20.87 -6.24 3.15
CA GLN A 151 21.46 -4.90 3.06
C GLN A 151 22.51 -4.68 4.15
N GLU A 152 23.60 -3.99 3.79
CA GLU A 152 24.71 -3.67 4.71
C GLU A 152 24.31 -2.62 5.77
N VAL A 153 23.53 -1.61 5.39
CA VAL A 153 23.08 -0.54 6.30
C VAL A 153 21.57 -0.67 6.53
N ARG A 154 21.17 -0.74 7.80
CA ARG A 154 19.76 -0.88 8.20
C ARG A 154 19.10 0.48 8.38
N GLN A 155 17.87 0.61 7.91
CA GLN A 155 17.04 1.81 8.07
C GLN A 155 15.90 1.50 9.05
N PHE A 156 15.85 2.25 10.17
CA PHE A 156 14.85 2.06 11.23
C PHE A 156 13.82 3.18 11.21
N SER A 157 12.56 2.81 11.45
CA SER A 157 11.47 3.76 11.58
C SER A 157 11.26 3.98 13.05
N GLN A 158 11.20 5.22 13.50
CA GLN A 158 10.91 5.55 14.90
C GLN A 158 9.40 5.60 15.18
N ILE A 159 8.55 4.97 14.36
CA ILE A 159 7.11 5.05 14.59
C ILE A 159 6.70 4.03 15.65
N PRO A 160 6.06 4.46 16.74
CA PRO A 160 5.27 3.56 17.57
C PRO A 160 4.04 3.13 16.77
N ILE A 161 3.87 1.83 16.50
CA ILE A 161 2.54 1.30 16.18
C ILE A 161 1.76 1.39 17.49
N LEU A 162 0.88 2.39 17.57
CA LEU A 162 0.01 2.68 18.73
C LEU A 162 -0.80 1.46 19.16
#